data_AF-A0A4U7EAU0-F1
#
_entry.id   AF-A0A4U7EAU0-F1
#
_cell.length_a   1.000
_cell.length_b   1.000
_cell.length_c   1.000
_cell.angle_alpha   90.00
_cell.angle_beta   90.00
_cell.angle_gamma   90.00
#
_symmetry.space_group_name_H-M   'P 1'
#
loop_
_entity.id
_entity.type
_entity.pdbx_description
1 polymer ?
#
loop_
_entity_poly.entity_id
_entity_poly.type
_entity_poly.pdbx_seq_one_letter_code
_entity_poly.pdbx_strand_id
1 'polypeptide(L)'
;MCQDGAQSTDDVVDVLDVSKRRARETILESTRISLIEKIPDKGTYAATTIGERFIDAVETSDWEKVNSVLKTHSPHYGAFLSLFEDGSTIEPDAALERLKNQAEFTPYEYNETSLDVIGGWAQRLGAIQRNVFDGTFYAVKESDVPPNFPYVLLSVADSLEESAGVNLKKRYLSIPELRENTCERLNCDRATFDDALRTLAEQNIGRIELSGAPIDTGAKDARYGLKTIELADSDGELVTTDQSSEQVMRGVEQLGKQYYYLAVYDRDLQFNNNDN
;
A
#
# COMPACT_ATOMS: atom_id res chain seq x y z
N MET A 1 -11.05 8.91 -23.94
CA MET A 1 -12.10 8.24 -24.76
C MET A 1 -13.55 8.64 -24.38
N CYS A 2 -14.10 8.27 -23.22
CA CYS A 2 -15.49 8.67 -22.85
C CYS A 2 -15.61 10.13 -22.39
N GLN A 3 -14.49 10.78 -22.09
CA GLN A 3 -14.37 12.21 -21.79
C GLN A 3 -14.51 13.06 -23.07
N ASP A 4 -14.00 12.55 -24.19
CA ASP A 4 -13.94 13.26 -25.47
C ASP A 4 -15.21 13.09 -26.32
N GLY A 5 -16.11 12.19 -25.90
CA GLY A 5 -17.35 11.92 -26.60
C GLY A 5 -18.04 10.63 -26.14
N ALA A 6 -19.29 10.48 -26.58
CA ALA A 6 -20.09 9.30 -26.28
C ALA A 6 -19.58 8.07 -27.06
N GLN A 7 -19.34 6.95 -26.37
CA GLN A 7 -18.76 5.73 -26.92
C GLN A 7 -19.73 4.56 -26.84
N SER A 8 -19.77 3.71 -27.86
CA SER A 8 -20.49 2.44 -27.84
C SER A 8 -19.65 1.32 -27.19
N THR A 9 -20.24 0.14 -27.01
CA THR A 9 -19.48 -1.02 -26.51
C THR A 9 -18.46 -1.50 -27.54
N ASP A 10 -18.77 -1.37 -28.84
CA ASP A 10 -17.89 -1.81 -29.91
C ASP A 10 -16.69 -0.85 -30.05
N ASP A 11 -16.89 0.46 -29.83
CA ASP A 11 -15.77 1.43 -29.77
C ASP A 11 -14.77 1.08 -28.65
N VAL A 12 -15.28 0.70 -27.46
CA VAL A 12 -14.44 0.25 -26.33
C VAL A 12 -13.67 -1.04 -26.66
N VAL A 13 -14.29 -1.96 -27.39
CA VAL A 13 -13.65 -3.21 -27.85
C VAL A 13 -12.49 -2.90 -28.77
N ASP A 14 -12.72 -2.03 -29.75
CA ASP A 14 -11.75 -1.72 -30.79
C ASP A 14 -10.57 -0.90 -30.23
N VAL A 15 -10.84 0.09 -29.36
CA VAL A 15 -9.80 0.96 -28.79
C VAL A 15 -8.93 0.23 -27.76
N LEU A 16 -9.53 -0.60 -26.90
CA LEU A 16 -8.79 -1.30 -25.84
C LEU A 16 -8.30 -2.70 -26.24
N ASP A 17 -8.63 -3.17 -27.45
CA ASP A 17 -8.35 -4.51 -27.95
C ASP A 17 -8.75 -5.61 -26.94
N VAL A 18 -10.00 -5.54 -26.45
CA VAL A 18 -10.54 -6.51 -25.48
C VAL A 18 -11.78 -7.21 -26.02
N SER A 19 -12.04 -8.43 -25.52
CA SER A 19 -13.29 -9.12 -25.88
C SER A 19 -14.54 -8.28 -25.54
N LYS A 20 -15.60 -8.42 -26.34
CA LYS A 20 -16.90 -7.76 -26.08
C LYS A 20 -17.46 -8.03 -24.69
N ARG A 21 -17.24 -9.24 -24.16
CA ARG A 21 -17.61 -9.58 -22.78
C ARG A 21 -16.87 -8.70 -21.77
N ARG A 22 -15.54 -8.59 -21.93
CA ARG A 22 -14.69 -7.79 -21.04
C ARG A 22 -15.02 -6.30 -21.12
N ALA A 23 -15.19 -5.76 -22.32
CA ALA A 23 -15.64 -4.38 -22.51
C ALA A 23 -16.95 -4.11 -21.76
N ARG A 24 -17.94 -5.01 -21.91
CA ARG A 24 -19.24 -4.88 -21.24
C ARG A 24 -19.13 -4.95 -19.72
N GLU A 25 -18.33 -5.85 -19.18
CA GLU A 25 -18.06 -5.93 -17.73
C GLU A 25 -17.47 -4.61 -17.20
N THR A 26 -16.44 -4.08 -17.87
CA THR A 26 -15.83 -2.80 -17.49
C THR A 26 -16.81 -1.63 -17.55
N ILE A 27 -17.63 -1.55 -18.61
CA ILE A 27 -18.66 -0.50 -18.76
C ILE A 27 -19.69 -0.60 -17.64
N LEU A 28 -20.16 -1.80 -17.32
CA LEU A 28 -21.17 -2.00 -16.27
C LEU A 28 -20.64 -1.61 -14.89
N GLU A 29 -19.42 -2.02 -14.55
CA GLU A 29 -18.82 -1.62 -13.27
C GLU A 29 -18.52 -0.12 -13.24
N SER A 30 -17.98 0.47 -14.31
CA SER A 30 -17.75 1.92 -14.40
C SER A 30 -19.03 2.72 -14.26
N THR A 31 -20.15 2.21 -14.80
CA THR A 31 -21.48 2.80 -14.63
C THR A 31 -21.96 2.67 -13.18
N ARG A 32 -21.77 1.49 -12.58
CA ARG A 32 -22.16 1.22 -11.18
C ARG A 32 -21.46 2.15 -10.21
N ILE A 33 -20.17 2.42 -10.43
CA ILE A 33 -19.39 3.38 -9.61
C ILE A 33 -19.46 4.81 -10.14
N SER A 34 -20.45 5.11 -11.00
CA SER A 34 -20.77 6.46 -11.49
C SER A 34 -19.67 7.18 -12.26
N LEU A 35 -18.65 6.48 -12.78
CA LEU A 35 -17.62 7.09 -13.62
C LEU A 35 -18.15 7.43 -15.02
N ILE A 36 -19.03 6.58 -15.54
CA ILE A 36 -19.71 6.81 -16.82
C ILE A 36 -21.21 6.66 -16.65
N GLU A 37 -21.97 7.23 -17.57
CA GLU A 37 -23.41 7.05 -17.65
C GLU A 37 -23.84 6.65 -19.05
N LYS A 38 -24.92 5.87 -19.12
CA LYS A 38 -25.53 5.49 -20.39
C LYS A 38 -26.37 6.65 -20.91
N ILE A 39 -26.13 7.07 -22.13
CA ILE A 39 -26.97 8.05 -22.83
C ILE A 39 -28.24 7.32 -23.31
N PRO A 40 -29.45 7.79 -22.91
CA PRO A 40 -30.71 7.20 -23.35
C PRO A 40 -30.81 7.12 -24.87
N ASP A 41 -31.45 6.05 -25.35
CA ASP A 41 -31.83 5.82 -26.76
C ASP A 41 -30.70 5.70 -27.79
N LYS A 42 -29.43 5.89 -27.38
CA LYS A 42 -28.27 5.79 -28.29
C LYS A 42 -27.41 4.55 -28.08
N GLY A 43 -27.57 3.86 -26.97
CA GLY A 43 -26.73 2.69 -26.63
C GLY A 43 -25.26 3.04 -26.40
N THR A 44 -24.96 4.31 -26.18
CA THR A 44 -23.61 4.85 -25.93
C THR A 44 -23.47 5.32 -24.48
N TYR A 45 -22.22 5.57 -24.08
CA TYR A 45 -21.83 5.95 -22.74
C TYR A 45 -20.92 7.18 -22.78
N ALA A 46 -21.08 8.09 -21.82
CA ALA A 46 -20.22 9.26 -21.67
C ALA A 46 -19.68 9.33 -20.24
N ALA A 47 -18.56 10.04 -20.04
CA ALA A 47 -18.04 10.32 -18.71
C ALA A 47 -19.06 11.19 -17.93
N THR A 48 -19.22 10.88 -16.64
CA THR A 48 -19.90 11.79 -15.72
C THR A 48 -18.89 12.82 -15.19
N THR A 49 -19.36 13.84 -14.46
CA THR A 49 -18.47 14.75 -13.71
C THR A 49 -17.58 14.01 -12.70
N ILE A 50 -18.02 12.87 -12.16
CA ILE A 50 -17.21 12.04 -11.26
C ILE A 50 -16.12 11.32 -12.08
N GLY A 51 -16.46 10.82 -13.26
CA GLY A 51 -15.52 10.21 -14.20
C GLY A 51 -14.45 11.16 -14.68
N GLU A 52 -14.82 12.38 -15.07
CA GLU A 52 -13.87 13.44 -15.47
C GLU A 52 -12.89 13.73 -14.33
N ARG A 53 -13.40 13.97 -13.11
CA ARG A 53 -12.56 14.21 -11.93
C ARG A 53 -11.64 13.04 -11.59
N PHE A 54 -12.08 11.82 -11.86
CA PHE A 54 -11.29 10.61 -11.67
C PHE A 54 -10.14 10.55 -12.68
N ILE A 55 -10.42 10.80 -13.96
CA ILE A 55 -9.40 10.80 -15.03
C ILE A 55 -8.39 11.92 -14.76
N ASP A 56 -8.83 13.13 -14.46
CA ASP A 56 -7.93 14.25 -14.12
C ASP A 56 -6.98 13.88 -12.96
N ALA A 57 -7.47 13.16 -11.96
CA ALA A 57 -6.67 12.70 -10.83
C ALA A 57 -5.66 11.62 -11.24
N VAL A 58 -6.06 10.69 -12.11
CA VAL A 58 -5.15 9.67 -12.66
C VAL A 58 -4.04 10.32 -13.49
N GLU A 59 -4.39 11.23 -14.41
CA GLU A 59 -3.43 11.92 -15.28
C GLU A 59 -2.42 12.77 -14.51
N THR A 60 -2.85 13.35 -13.39
CA THR A 60 -1.98 14.12 -12.49
C THR A 60 -1.28 13.26 -11.42
N SER A 61 -1.48 11.93 -11.45
CA SER A 61 -0.95 10.99 -10.45
C SER A 61 -1.34 11.34 -9.00
N ASP A 62 -2.50 12.00 -8.83
CA ASP A 62 -3.09 12.32 -7.53
C ASP A 62 -3.83 11.08 -6.98
N TRP A 63 -3.04 10.11 -6.52
CA TRP A 63 -3.54 8.82 -6.04
C TRP A 63 -4.41 8.94 -4.80
N GLU A 64 -4.19 9.97 -3.97
CA GLU A 64 -5.05 10.26 -2.82
C GLU A 64 -6.46 10.64 -3.30
N LYS A 65 -6.58 11.49 -4.32
CA LYS A 65 -7.86 11.85 -4.91
C LYS A 65 -8.51 10.69 -5.65
N VAL A 66 -7.74 9.87 -6.36
CA VAL A 66 -8.24 8.61 -6.96
C VAL A 66 -8.83 7.71 -5.87
N ASN A 67 -8.10 7.50 -4.78
CA ASN A 67 -8.56 6.75 -3.61
C ASN A 67 -9.85 7.32 -3.02
N SER A 68 -9.94 8.64 -2.86
CA SER A 68 -11.13 9.33 -2.34
C SER A 68 -12.36 9.08 -3.21
N VAL A 69 -12.25 9.23 -4.53
CA VAL A 69 -13.35 8.96 -5.47
C VAL A 69 -13.81 7.50 -5.37
N LEU A 70 -12.88 6.54 -5.37
CA LEU A 70 -13.22 5.13 -5.25
C LEU A 70 -13.84 4.81 -3.89
N LYS A 71 -13.33 5.37 -2.79
CA LYS A 71 -13.89 5.17 -1.45
C LYS A 71 -15.36 5.59 -1.39
N THR A 72 -15.70 6.72 -2.02
CA THR A 72 -17.06 7.24 -2.02
C THR A 72 -17.99 6.46 -2.95
N HIS A 73 -17.52 6.09 -4.15
CA HIS A 73 -18.39 5.58 -5.21
C HIS A 73 -18.35 4.07 -5.41
N SER A 74 -17.36 3.36 -4.84
CA SER A 74 -17.27 1.90 -4.86
C SER A 74 -17.62 1.31 -3.49
N PRO A 75 -18.83 0.75 -3.30
CA PRO A 75 -19.27 0.25 -2.00
C PRO A 75 -18.37 -0.81 -1.38
N HIS A 76 -17.81 -1.72 -2.20
CA HIS A 76 -16.88 -2.74 -1.71
C HIS A 76 -15.58 -2.14 -1.19
N TYR A 77 -15.04 -1.18 -1.93
CA TYR A 77 -13.78 -0.54 -1.60
C TYR A 77 -13.94 0.41 -0.41
N GLY A 78 -15.03 1.18 -0.38
CA GLY A 78 -15.38 2.07 0.72
C GLY A 78 -15.59 1.33 2.04
N ALA A 79 -16.29 0.19 2.02
CA ALA A 79 -16.47 -0.65 3.21
C ALA A 79 -15.15 -1.25 3.72
N PHE A 80 -14.23 -1.61 2.83
CA PHE A 80 -12.90 -2.04 3.25
C PHE A 80 -12.11 -0.92 3.92
N LEU A 81 -12.08 0.28 3.33
CA LEU A 81 -11.36 1.41 3.91
C LEU A 81 -11.98 1.93 5.22
N SER A 82 -13.29 1.74 5.43
CA SER A 82 -13.94 2.15 6.68
C SER A 82 -13.44 1.36 7.89
N LEU A 83 -12.91 0.15 7.69
CA LEU A 83 -12.31 -0.66 8.74
C LEU A 83 -11.14 0.04 9.45
N PHE A 84 -10.48 0.99 8.80
CA PHE A 84 -9.26 1.65 9.27
C PHE A 84 -9.47 3.11 9.71
N GLU A 85 -10.70 3.62 9.66
CA GLU A 85 -11.00 5.02 10.02
C GLU A 85 -10.65 5.33 11.48
N ASP A 86 -10.80 4.36 12.37
CA ASP A 86 -10.43 4.47 13.78
C ASP A 86 -8.93 4.29 14.04
N GLY A 87 -8.13 4.00 13.01
CA GLY A 87 -6.70 3.69 13.15
C GLY A 87 -6.39 2.25 13.55
N SER A 88 -7.36 1.35 13.43
CA SER A 88 -7.14 -0.07 13.67
C SER A 88 -6.08 -0.66 12.73
N THR A 89 -5.28 -1.57 13.28
CA THR A 89 -4.51 -2.57 12.54
C THR A 89 -5.28 -3.88 12.58
N ILE A 90 -5.46 -4.55 11.43
CA ILE A 90 -6.43 -5.64 11.28
C ILE A 90 -5.85 -6.80 10.47
N GLU A 91 -5.87 -7.98 11.08
CA GLU A 91 -5.52 -9.26 10.42
C GLU A 91 -6.47 -9.61 9.26
N PRO A 92 -6.02 -10.29 8.20
CA PRO A 92 -6.87 -10.62 7.05
C PRO A 92 -8.17 -11.35 7.40
N ASP A 93 -8.10 -12.36 8.27
CA ASP A 93 -9.29 -13.14 8.67
C ASP A 93 -10.30 -12.28 9.41
N ALA A 94 -9.81 -11.41 10.31
CA ALA A 94 -10.66 -10.47 11.05
C ALA A 94 -11.26 -9.39 10.14
N ALA A 95 -10.49 -8.89 9.15
CA ALA A 95 -11.00 -7.97 8.14
C ALA A 95 -12.12 -8.61 7.32
N LEU A 96 -11.92 -9.86 6.86
CA LEU A 96 -12.91 -10.60 6.10
C LEU A 96 -14.20 -10.84 6.90
N GLU A 97 -14.07 -11.24 8.17
CA GLU A 97 -15.21 -11.45 9.06
C GLU A 97 -15.99 -10.14 9.28
N ARG A 98 -15.30 -9.04 9.58
CA ARG A 98 -15.93 -7.71 9.75
C ARG A 98 -16.67 -7.28 8.49
N LEU A 99 -16.09 -7.47 7.31
CA LEU A 99 -16.74 -7.13 6.04
C LEU A 99 -17.99 -7.96 5.78
N LYS A 100 -17.92 -9.28 6.00
CA LYS A 100 -19.09 -10.16 5.87
C LYS A 100 -20.21 -9.73 6.81
N ASN A 101 -19.88 -9.38 8.05
CA ASN A 101 -20.86 -8.91 9.03
C ASN A 101 -21.47 -7.56 8.65
N GLN A 102 -20.66 -6.60 8.18
CA GLN A 102 -21.17 -5.31 7.68
C GLN A 102 -22.06 -5.46 6.44
N ALA A 103 -21.83 -6.49 5.65
CA ALA A 103 -22.52 -6.73 4.38
C ALA A 103 -23.74 -7.64 4.50
N GLU A 104 -24.06 -8.18 5.68
CA GLU A 104 -25.10 -9.20 5.90
C GLU A 104 -26.46 -8.84 5.27
N PHE A 105 -26.82 -7.54 5.30
CA PHE A 105 -28.08 -7.03 4.77
C PHE A 105 -27.92 -6.25 3.45
N THR A 106 -26.83 -6.48 2.73
CA THR A 106 -26.51 -5.82 1.47
C THR A 106 -26.38 -6.86 0.35
N PRO A 107 -26.44 -6.46 -0.93
CA PRO A 107 -26.18 -7.39 -2.05
C PRO A 107 -24.69 -7.67 -2.28
N TYR A 108 -23.80 -7.26 -1.37
CA TYR A 108 -22.35 -7.36 -1.50
C TYR A 108 -21.82 -8.58 -0.75
N GLU A 109 -20.87 -9.28 -1.35
CA GLU A 109 -20.26 -10.47 -0.76
C GLU A 109 -18.74 -10.31 -0.70
N TYR A 110 -18.15 -10.84 0.37
CA TYR A 110 -16.71 -10.80 0.58
C TYR A 110 -16.14 -12.21 0.74
N ASN A 111 -15.04 -12.48 0.05
CA ASN A 111 -14.23 -13.67 0.17
C ASN A 111 -12.75 -13.27 0.16
N GLU A 112 -11.85 -14.23 0.33
CA GLU A 112 -10.40 -13.99 0.35
C GLU A 112 -9.92 -13.30 -0.94
N THR A 113 -10.44 -13.72 -2.10
CA THR A 113 -10.07 -13.12 -3.38
C THR A 113 -10.51 -11.66 -3.48
N SER A 114 -11.74 -11.33 -3.05
CA SER A 114 -12.20 -9.94 -3.09
C SER A 114 -11.41 -9.08 -2.12
N LEU A 115 -11.07 -9.60 -0.93
CA LEU A 115 -10.20 -8.94 0.05
C LEU A 115 -8.79 -8.66 -0.52
N ASP A 116 -8.18 -9.64 -1.19
CA ASP A 116 -6.85 -9.48 -1.82
C ASP A 116 -6.87 -8.45 -2.96
N VAL A 117 -7.97 -8.39 -3.72
CA VAL A 117 -8.15 -7.42 -4.81
C VAL A 117 -8.32 -6.01 -4.25
N ILE A 118 -9.27 -5.78 -3.34
CA ILE A 118 -9.53 -4.44 -2.78
C ILE A 118 -8.37 -3.96 -1.91
N GLY A 119 -7.78 -4.83 -1.09
CA GLY A 119 -6.58 -4.52 -0.31
C GLY A 119 -5.37 -4.29 -1.20
N GLY A 120 -5.29 -4.95 -2.36
CA GLY A 120 -4.26 -4.69 -3.36
C GLY A 120 -4.40 -3.33 -4.03
N TRP A 121 -5.62 -2.90 -4.35
CA TRP A 121 -5.88 -1.56 -4.86
C TRP A 121 -5.60 -0.48 -3.81
N ALA A 122 -6.02 -0.71 -2.57
CA ALA A 122 -5.79 0.24 -1.49
C ALA A 122 -4.30 0.44 -1.17
N GLN A 123 -3.50 -0.62 -1.28
CA GLN A 123 -2.04 -0.53 -1.17
C GLN A 123 -1.41 0.30 -2.30
N ARG A 124 -1.83 0.05 -3.54
CA ARG A 124 -1.34 0.79 -4.71
C ARG A 124 -1.62 2.27 -4.61
N LEU A 125 -2.82 2.61 -4.14
CA LEU A 125 -3.24 3.99 -3.97
C LEU A 125 -2.70 4.64 -2.68
N GLY A 126 -1.83 3.96 -1.94
CA GLY A 126 -1.21 4.47 -0.71
C GLY A 126 -2.14 4.61 0.50
N ALA A 127 -3.39 4.13 0.40
CA ALA A 127 -4.39 4.30 1.47
C ALA A 127 -4.12 3.40 2.69
N ILE A 128 -3.55 2.23 2.44
CA ILE A 128 -3.16 1.26 3.47
C ILE A 128 -1.83 0.61 3.10
N GLN A 129 -1.21 -0.06 4.06
CA GLN A 129 -0.16 -1.03 3.82
C GLN A 129 -0.56 -2.40 4.35
N ARG A 130 0.03 -3.43 3.75
CA ARG A 130 -0.03 -4.80 4.23
C ARG A 130 1.37 -5.17 4.71
N ASN A 131 1.48 -5.60 5.96
CA ASN A 131 2.70 -6.19 6.47
C ASN A 131 3.00 -7.45 5.65
N VAL A 132 4.20 -7.49 5.07
CA VAL A 132 4.57 -8.50 4.07
C VAL A 132 4.85 -9.89 4.66
N PHE A 133 4.99 -9.99 5.98
CA PHE A 133 5.35 -11.24 6.66
C PHE A 133 4.12 -11.99 7.18
N ASP A 134 3.17 -11.30 7.80
CA ASP A 134 1.94 -11.87 8.39
C ASP A 134 0.69 -11.55 7.55
N GLY A 135 0.70 -10.46 6.79
CA GLY A 135 -0.41 -10.04 5.95
C GLY A 135 -1.32 -9.00 6.60
N THR A 136 -0.99 -8.49 7.78
CA THR A 136 -1.82 -7.57 8.56
C THR A 136 -1.96 -6.23 7.85
N PHE A 137 -3.19 -5.68 7.84
CA PHE A 137 -3.49 -4.41 7.19
C PHE A 137 -3.47 -3.25 8.19
N TYR A 138 -2.95 -2.10 7.76
CA TYR A 138 -2.99 -0.85 8.54
C TYR A 138 -3.11 0.36 7.62
N ALA A 139 -3.80 1.41 8.08
CA ALA A 139 -3.82 2.69 7.37
C ALA A 139 -2.47 3.40 7.47
N VAL A 140 -2.07 4.09 6.40
CA VAL A 140 -0.96 5.04 6.43
C VAL A 140 -1.55 6.40 6.77
N LYS A 141 -1.08 7.02 7.87
CA LYS A 141 -1.63 8.28 8.38
C LYS A 141 -0.59 9.39 8.50
N GLU A 142 0.65 9.02 8.83
CA GLU A 142 1.69 9.99 9.13
C GLU A 142 2.69 10.08 7.98
N SER A 143 2.94 11.31 7.52
CA SER A 143 4.02 11.62 6.57
C SER A 143 5.39 11.74 7.25
N ASP A 144 5.43 11.55 8.57
CA ASP A 144 6.64 11.59 9.39
C ASP A 144 6.49 10.65 10.59
N VAL A 145 7.59 10.21 11.20
CA VAL A 145 7.56 9.41 12.43
C VAL A 145 7.49 10.29 13.68
N PRO A 146 6.91 9.81 14.79
CA PRO A 146 6.90 10.58 16.02
C PRO A 146 8.29 10.62 16.69
N PRO A 147 8.57 11.60 17.58
CA PRO A 147 9.87 11.71 18.27
C PRO A 147 10.26 10.49 19.12
N ASN A 148 9.28 9.66 19.52
CA ASN A 148 9.53 8.40 20.23
C ASN A 148 9.84 7.23 19.29
N PHE A 149 10.09 7.47 17.99
CA PHE A 149 10.51 6.47 17.01
C PHE A 149 11.59 5.50 17.52
N PRO A 150 12.69 5.94 18.18
CA PRO A 150 13.72 5.02 18.65
C PRO A 150 13.19 4.04 19.70
N TYR A 151 12.29 4.49 20.56
CA TYR A 151 11.68 3.63 21.57
C TYR A 151 10.81 2.54 20.94
N VAL A 152 10.01 2.91 19.93
CA VAL A 152 9.17 1.94 19.20
C VAL A 152 10.02 0.95 18.42
N LEU A 153 11.04 1.43 17.69
CA LEU A 153 12.00 0.60 16.96
C LEU A 153 12.70 -0.41 17.89
N LEU A 154 13.18 0.04 19.04
CA LEU A 154 13.85 -0.83 20.02
C LEU A 154 12.90 -1.85 20.67
N SER A 155 11.63 -1.49 20.87
CA SER A 155 10.60 -2.43 21.35
C SER A 155 10.26 -3.50 20.30
N VAL A 156 10.21 -3.11 19.02
CA VAL A 156 10.04 -4.06 17.91
C VAL A 156 11.26 -4.99 17.83
N ALA A 157 12.47 -4.44 17.91
CA ALA A 157 13.71 -5.21 17.94
C ALA A 157 13.69 -6.28 19.04
N ASP A 158 13.32 -5.91 20.27
CA ASP A 158 13.21 -6.86 21.39
C ASP A 158 12.20 -7.98 21.08
N SER A 159 11.05 -7.63 20.51
CA SER A 159 10.01 -8.60 20.15
C SER A 159 10.52 -9.62 19.10
N LEU A 160 11.30 -9.15 18.12
CA LEU A 160 11.90 -10.00 17.09
C LEU A 160 13.05 -10.87 17.63
N GLU A 161 13.81 -10.39 18.60
CA GLU A 161 14.83 -11.20 19.28
C GLU A 161 14.21 -12.29 20.16
N GLU A 162 13.17 -11.97 20.94
CA GLU A 162 12.47 -12.92 21.81
C GLU A 162 11.86 -14.09 21.02
N SER A 163 11.26 -13.81 19.86
CA SER A 163 10.69 -14.82 18.98
C SER A 163 11.73 -15.73 18.31
N ALA A 164 12.99 -15.30 18.21
CA ALA A 164 14.08 -16.08 17.60
C ALA A 164 14.72 -17.13 18.55
N GLY A 165 14.35 -17.15 19.83
CA GLY A 165 14.77 -18.17 20.80
C GLY A 165 16.08 -17.88 21.56
N VAL A 166 16.25 -18.55 22.71
CA VAL A 166 17.16 -18.23 23.83
C VAL A 166 18.67 -18.14 23.50
N ASN A 167 19.11 -18.49 22.28
CA ASN A 167 20.54 -18.71 22.00
C ASN A 167 21.21 -17.71 21.05
N LEU A 168 20.51 -16.69 20.55
CA LEU A 168 21.12 -15.68 19.67
C LEU A 168 20.48 -14.32 19.94
N LYS A 169 21.10 -13.49 20.80
CA LYS A 169 20.98 -12.04 20.64
C LYS A 169 21.47 -11.74 19.23
N LYS A 170 20.54 -11.45 18.31
CA LYS A 170 20.87 -11.17 16.94
C LYS A 170 21.54 -9.80 16.98
N ARG A 171 22.88 -9.79 17.01
CA ARG A 171 23.68 -8.55 16.87
C ARG A 171 23.32 -7.75 15.60
N TYR A 172 22.61 -8.38 14.66
CA TYR A 172 22.14 -7.83 13.41
C TYR A 172 20.67 -8.18 13.21
N LEU A 173 19.81 -7.16 13.23
CA LEU A 173 18.38 -7.24 13.01
C LEU A 173 18.07 -6.94 11.54
N SER A 174 17.17 -7.73 10.93
CA SER A 174 16.75 -7.51 9.54
C SER A 174 16.02 -6.18 9.43
N ILE A 175 16.53 -5.26 8.60
CA ILE A 175 15.88 -3.97 8.35
C ILE A 175 14.47 -4.16 7.77
N PRO A 176 14.24 -5.06 6.79
CA PRO A 176 12.88 -5.35 6.32
C PRO A 176 11.92 -5.78 7.44
N GLU A 177 12.34 -6.68 8.35
CA GLU A 177 11.46 -7.11 9.46
C GLU A 177 11.18 -5.96 10.44
N LEU A 178 12.21 -5.17 10.76
CA LEU A 178 12.07 -3.98 11.60
C LEU A 178 11.12 -2.96 10.98
N ARG A 179 11.27 -2.72 9.67
CA ARG A 179 10.45 -1.78 8.91
C ARG A 179 8.98 -2.15 9.01
N GLU A 180 8.60 -3.35 8.61
CA GLU A 180 7.20 -3.76 8.57
C GLU A 180 6.53 -3.68 9.95
N ASN A 181 7.19 -4.22 10.98
CA ASN A 181 6.65 -4.23 12.34
C ASN A 181 6.62 -2.83 12.98
N THR A 182 7.54 -1.94 12.60
CA THR A 182 7.55 -0.56 13.12
C THR A 182 6.52 0.31 12.39
N CYS A 183 6.45 0.23 11.07
CA CYS A 183 5.42 0.90 10.25
C CYS A 183 4.03 0.50 10.69
N GLU A 184 3.78 -0.79 10.95
CA GLU A 184 2.49 -1.26 11.46
C GLU A 184 2.12 -0.64 12.82
N ARG A 185 3.09 -0.47 13.72
CA ARG A 185 2.86 0.14 15.05
C ARG A 185 2.71 1.66 15.01
N LEU A 186 3.31 2.32 14.02
CA LEU A 186 3.33 3.77 13.89
C LEU A 186 2.36 4.30 12.83
N ASN A 187 1.75 3.43 12.02
CA ASN A 187 0.93 3.82 10.87
C ASN A 187 1.66 4.76 9.88
N CYS A 188 2.99 4.63 9.77
CA CYS A 188 3.80 5.34 8.79
C CYS A 188 4.08 4.46 7.57
N ASP A 189 4.44 5.06 6.44
CA ASP A 189 4.90 4.30 5.28
C ASP A 189 6.38 3.87 5.39
N ARG A 190 6.79 3.04 4.44
CA ARG A 190 8.12 2.42 4.38
C ARG A 190 9.23 3.43 4.10
N ALA A 191 8.95 4.44 3.27
CA ALA A 191 9.93 5.47 2.94
C ALA A 191 10.18 6.38 4.14
N THR A 192 9.11 6.75 4.83
CA THR A 192 9.13 7.49 6.09
C THR A 192 9.94 6.76 7.17
N PHE A 193 9.74 5.44 7.31
CA PHE A 193 10.59 4.61 8.19
C PHE A 193 12.07 4.62 7.77
N ASP A 194 12.35 4.44 6.47
CA ASP A 194 13.72 4.39 5.96
C ASP A 194 14.45 5.71 6.21
N ASP A 195 13.77 6.84 5.99
CA ASP A 195 14.27 8.19 6.24
C ASP A 195 14.56 8.41 7.74
N ALA A 196 13.63 8.00 8.59
CA ALA A 196 13.80 8.03 10.05
C ALA A 196 14.98 7.15 10.51
N LEU A 197 15.13 5.94 9.96
CA LEU A 197 16.22 5.05 10.31
C LEU A 197 17.59 5.60 9.89
N ARG A 198 17.68 6.24 8.71
CA ARG A 198 18.91 6.94 8.29
C ARG A 198 19.25 8.08 9.23
N THR A 199 18.27 8.92 9.53
CA THR A 199 18.42 10.04 10.45
C THR A 199 18.87 9.56 11.83
N LEU A 200 18.27 8.49 12.33
CA LEU A 200 18.65 7.87 13.60
C LEU A 200 20.10 7.38 13.57
N ALA A 201 20.51 6.70 12.49
CA ALA A 201 21.88 6.20 12.34
C ALA A 201 22.92 7.33 12.30
N GLU A 202 22.61 8.43 11.63
CA GLU A 202 23.48 9.61 11.56
C GLU A 202 23.62 10.32 12.90
N GLN A 203 22.55 10.37 13.70
CA GLN A 203 22.56 11.02 15.01
C GLN A 203 23.20 10.15 16.11
N ASN A 204 23.36 8.85 15.88
CA ASN A 204 23.77 7.87 16.89
C ASN A 204 24.97 7.03 16.47
N ILE A 205 25.97 7.66 15.84
CA ILE A 205 27.20 7.00 15.40
C ILE A 205 27.88 6.27 16.56
N GLY A 206 28.16 4.99 16.37
CA GLY A 206 28.79 4.13 17.38
C GLY A 206 27.83 3.57 18.43
N ARG A 207 26.58 4.04 18.47
CA ARG A 207 25.49 3.45 19.29
C ARG A 207 24.65 2.48 18.47
N ILE A 208 24.42 2.79 17.20
CA ILE A 208 23.86 1.87 16.20
C ILE A 208 24.70 1.87 14.93
N GLU A 209 24.58 0.80 14.13
CA GLU A 209 25.31 0.64 12.88
C GLU A 209 24.44 -0.04 11.82
N LEU A 210 24.46 0.52 10.60
CA LEU A 210 23.88 -0.12 9.42
C LEU A 210 24.92 -1.05 8.79
N SER A 211 24.53 -2.28 8.49
CA SER A 211 25.41 -3.31 7.92
C SER A 211 24.89 -3.87 6.61
N GLY A 212 25.78 -3.92 5.61
CA GLY A 212 25.50 -4.42 4.26
C GLY A 212 25.91 -5.88 4.05
N ALA A 213 26.06 -6.68 5.12
CA ALA A 213 26.41 -8.10 5.02
C ALA A 213 25.52 -8.83 3.99
N PRO A 214 26.07 -9.82 3.25
CA PRO A 214 25.32 -10.53 2.22
C PRO A 214 24.02 -11.12 2.79
N ILE A 215 22.97 -11.10 1.97
CA ILE A 215 21.63 -11.64 2.28
C ILE A 215 21.73 -13.16 2.43
N ASP A 216 22.33 -13.63 3.53
CA ASP A 216 22.33 -15.04 3.88
C ASP A 216 21.25 -15.29 4.92
N THR A 217 20.25 -16.07 4.50
CA THR A 217 19.45 -17.02 5.29
C THR A 217 18.27 -16.55 6.17
N GLY A 218 17.91 -15.27 6.26
CA GLY A 218 16.67 -14.85 6.96
C GLY A 218 15.66 -14.07 6.12
N ALA A 219 16.10 -13.55 4.98
CA ALA A 219 15.38 -12.53 4.21
C ALA A 219 14.58 -13.13 3.02
N LYS A 220 14.24 -14.42 3.06
CA LYS A 220 13.50 -15.09 1.97
C LYS A 220 12.06 -15.46 2.32
N ASP A 221 11.56 -15.04 3.48
CA ASP A 221 10.30 -15.51 4.05
C ASP A 221 9.12 -14.51 3.94
N ALA A 222 9.28 -13.41 3.18
CA ALA A 222 8.17 -12.51 2.90
C ALA A 222 7.08 -13.24 2.09
N ARG A 223 5.88 -13.34 2.67
CA ARG A 223 4.74 -14.05 2.07
C ARG A 223 4.02 -13.21 1.02
N TYR A 224 4.13 -11.89 1.13
CA TYR A 224 3.48 -10.93 0.23
C TYR A 224 4.51 -10.01 -0.44
N GLY A 225 4.18 -9.50 -1.63
CA GLY A 225 5.01 -8.53 -2.37
C GLY A 225 4.49 -7.10 -2.25
N LEU A 226 5.36 -6.11 -2.45
CA LEU A 226 4.95 -4.70 -2.54
C LEU A 226 4.19 -4.49 -3.84
N LYS A 227 3.08 -3.75 -3.77
CA LYS A 227 2.24 -3.41 -4.93
C LYS A 227 2.31 -1.91 -5.17
N THR A 228 2.70 -1.50 -6.36
CA THR A 228 2.81 -0.09 -6.76
C THR A 228 1.96 0.20 -8.00
N ILE A 229 1.74 1.49 -8.25
CA ILE A 229 1.00 2.01 -9.39
C ILE A 229 1.70 3.27 -9.92
N GLU A 230 1.88 3.32 -11.22
CA GLU A 230 2.52 4.44 -11.92
C GLU A 230 1.79 4.67 -13.26
N LEU A 231 1.95 5.86 -13.84
CA LEU A 231 1.56 6.09 -15.23
C LEU A 231 2.64 5.53 -16.15
N ALA A 232 2.26 4.87 -17.24
CA ALA A 232 3.21 4.34 -18.20
C ALA A 232 3.90 5.46 -19.00
N ASP A 233 5.23 5.37 -19.14
CA ASP A 233 6.05 6.33 -19.89
C ASP A 233 5.83 6.29 -21.42
N SER A 234 5.21 5.23 -21.96
CA SER A 234 4.96 5.07 -23.39
C SER A 234 3.56 5.54 -23.77
N ASP A 235 3.46 6.63 -24.55
CA ASP A 235 2.23 7.21 -25.11
C ASP A 235 1.04 7.40 -24.13
N GLY A 236 1.33 7.57 -22.84
CA GLY A 236 0.67 8.55 -21.96
C GLY A 236 -0.75 8.32 -21.45
N GLU A 237 -1.39 7.17 -21.65
CA GLU A 237 -2.80 7.00 -21.21
C GLU A 237 -3.10 5.73 -20.38
N LEU A 238 -2.10 4.89 -20.11
CA LEU A 238 -2.31 3.63 -19.39
C LEU A 238 -1.58 3.61 -18.05
N VAL A 239 -2.29 3.14 -17.03
CA VAL A 239 -1.77 2.89 -15.69
C VAL A 239 -1.05 1.54 -15.69
N THR A 240 0.21 1.53 -15.23
CA THR A 240 0.97 0.31 -14.96
C THR A 240 0.90 -0.02 -13.48
N THR A 241 0.79 -1.31 -13.18
CA THR A 241 0.85 -1.81 -11.81
C THR A 241 1.98 -2.81 -11.71
N ASP A 242 2.83 -2.68 -10.70
CA ASP A 242 3.90 -3.65 -10.43
C ASP A 242 3.65 -4.39 -9.11
N GLN A 243 4.23 -5.58 -8.99
CA GLN A 243 4.29 -6.33 -7.75
C GLN A 243 5.69 -6.94 -7.58
N SER A 244 6.41 -6.54 -6.53
CA SER A 244 7.79 -6.98 -6.30
C SER A 244 8.01 -7.52 -4.89
N SER A 245 8.44 -8.79 -4.80
CA SER A 245 8.99 -9.36 -3.56
C SER A 245 10.45 -8.97 -3.33
N GLU A 246 11.18 -8.60 -4.38
CA GLU A 246 12.58 -8.19 -4.28
C GLU A 246 12.70 -6.80 -3.63
N GLN A 247 11.77 -5.89 -3.95
CA GLN A 247 11.69 -4.58 -3.29
C GLN A 247 11.37 -4.69 -1.79
N VAL A 248 10.58 -5.68 -1.37
CA VAL A 248 10.31 -5.95 0.07
C VAL A 248 11.61 -6.16 0.83
N MET A 249 12.53 -6.90 0.22
CA MET A 249 13.78 -7.31 0.87
C MET A 249 14.90 -6.29 0.73
N ARG A 250 14.67 -5.17 0.05
CA ARG A 250 15.63 -4.06 0.06
C ARG A 250 15.70 -3.49 1.47
N GLY A 251 16.91 -3.34 1.97
CA GLY A 251 17.14 -2.64 3.21
C GLY A 251 17.09 -1.13 3.00
N VAL A 252 17.94 -0.38 3.69
CA VAL A 252 18.02 1.08 3.60
C VAL A 252 19.21 1.50 2.75
N GLU A 253 19.01 2.50 1.89
CA GLU A 253 20.08 3.13 1.12
C GLU A 253 20.66 4.36 1.81
N GLN A 254 21.97 4.37 2.06
CA GLN A 254 22.69 5.55 2.55
C GLN A 254 23.97 5.76 1.74
N LEU A 255 24.17 6.97 1.21
CA LEU A 255 25.34 7.36 0.40
C LEU A 255 25.63 6.39 -0.77
N GLY A 256 24.59 5.92 -1.46
CA GLY A 256 24.71 5.01 -2.61
C GLY A 256 25.07 3.56 -2.24
N LYS A 257 24.98 3.20 -0.95
CA LYS A 257 25.18 1.82 -0.46
C LYS A 257 23.90 1.30 0.18
N GLN A 258 23.62 0.03 -0.07
CA GLN A 258 22.48 -0.69 0.48
C GLN A 258 22.90 -1.42 1.76
N TYR A 259 22.11 -1.25 2.81
CA TYR A 259 22.31 -1.84 4.13
C TYR A 259 21.10 -2.68 4.50
N TYR A 260 21.30 -3.94 4.87
CA TYR A 260 20.21 -4.91 5.10
C TYR A 260 19.96 -5.20 6.58
N TYR A 261 20.90 -4.84 7.44
CA TYR A 261 20.84 -5.13 8.86
C TYR A 261 21.12 -3.89 9.71
N LEU A 262 20.49 -3.85 10.88
CA LEU A 262 20.74 -2.88 11.94
C LEU A 262 21.40 -3.59 13.13
N ALA A 263 22.53 -3.07 13.60
CA ALA A 263 23.13 -3.46 14.87
C ALA A 263 22.87 -2.38 15.93
N VAL A 264 22.50 -2.80 17.14
CA VAL A 264 22.29 -1.91 18.28
C VAL A 264 23.31 -2.24 19.36
N TYR A 265 24.19 -1.28 19.66
CA TYR A 265 25.25 -1.41 20.67
C TYR A 265 24.91 -0.66 21.96
N ASP A 266 24.24 0.48 21.83
CA ASP A 266 23.74 1.30 22.93
C ASP A 266 22.27 1.67 22.66
N ARG A 267 21.45 1.65 23.71
CA ARG A 267 20.00 1.84 23.64
C ARG A 267 19.59 3.25 24.05
N ASP A 268 20.50 4.05 24.61
CA ASP A 268 20.28 5.48 24.79
C ASP A 268 20.39 6.15 23.42
N LEU A 269 19.28 6.31 22.69
CA LEU A 269 19.28 6.88 21.34
C LEU A 269 18.71 8.28 21.34
N GLN A 270 19.38 9.18 20.63
CA GLN A 270 18.93 10.55 20.38
C GLN A 270 18.17 10.58 19.05
N PHE A 271 17.02 11.24 19.01
CA PHE A 271 16.29 11.39 17.77
C PHE A 271 15.62 12.75 17.70
N ASN A 272 16.16 13.59 16.83
CA ASN A 272 15.60 14.87 16.48
C ASN A 272 15.09 14.76 15.05
N ASN A 273 13.77 14.66 14.89
CA ASN A 273 13.16 14.91 13.59
C ASN A 273 13.32 16.41 13.33
N ASN A 274 14.25 16.76 12.45
CA ASN A 274 14.41 18.14 12.04
C ASN A 274 13.27 18.50 11.08
N ASP A 275 12.12 18.84 11.65
CA ASP A 275 11.07 19.58 10.96
C ASP A 275 11.16 21.05 11.36
N ASN A 276 11.77 21.82 10.46
CA ASN A 276 11.50 23.25 10.28
C ASN A 276 11.36 23.50 8.77
#